data_AF-A0A819AXB5-F1
#
_entry.id   AF-A0A819AXB5-F1
#
_cell.length_a   1.000
_cell.length_b   1.000
_cell.length_c   1.000
_cell.angle_alpha   90.00
_cell.angle_beta   90.00
_cell.angle_gamma   90.00
#
_symmetry.space_group_name_H-M   'P 1'
#
loop_
_entity.id
_entity.type
_entity.pdbx_description
1 polymer ?
#
loop_
_entity_poly.entity_id
_entity_poly.type
_entity_poly.pdbx_seq_one_letter_code
_entity_poly.pdbx_strand_id
1 'polypeptide(L)'
;MDTAETSIDIATEEQSIEVKTDNSAENESTNDTSNLDKTEPVPIDVPVNPEKIEIARLSSIITKQTNEISDLNARLAACQQHYETLLNRQKEENSREKQSTVMRYAQAEKAKLDSDKRCEVLATKNNDLLKEKDNLQVKLSEFKLMNTKLQNAYEHKLSELAALKKELEKTKEINQSIDASLKSTLNHLKGESSHLKEQRESNERLRRDLNEQHELNEQLKLQCKQLTEAAQAIPTDDEHAQAFDTLHNEHNALKGKLTNIQDENKLLREKLKSSDEDRLALENVIENFRQTTMREKETTKKLYDDLLAAREQDSVEMSRLKQIEFLYNQTLADNADLRQLLEKEHQLLELTQKLTEKNSILQSDYEQLQLLHKGTSTDFECIQKINEEQKSQIAKLENIEKSLRDQLKELDEKYQTVNKLYEQTVKQYDDSLSEIQTLKKKHQANTKDLIKQLQQLQKPKSTNNILHKQNSFRQEHKSALKVEDVTRRQQLANKNRNNSSSLMATLYNRATTTVNHTTNKLFEQSSPMTLETALDVMGKLQSVLEDTLLKNITLKENVDTLNKKMPIVKSASTISESTTNEAREALDCLHELSQLLNTGLDKKTLTACVRLLEAGVHPDALAQIVQVLRSETRPTKL
;
A
#
# COMPACT_ATOMS: atom_id res chain seq x y z
N MET A 1 15.07 -50.86 5.03
CA MET A 1 16.24 -50.26 5.67
C MET A 1 15.75 -48.97 6.29
N ASP A 2 15.21 -49.03 7.50
CA ASP A 2 15.98 -49.09 8.77
C ASP A 2 16.80 -47.81 8.87
N THR A 3 16.63 -46.89 9.80
CA THR A 3 16.46 -46.90 11.28
C THR A 3 16.48 -45.39 11.63
N ALA A 4 16.15 -44.83 12.77
CA ALA A 4 15.85 -45.24 14.12
C ALA A 4 15.20 -44.03 14.80
N GLU A 5 14.41 -44.34 15.82
CA GLU A 5 13.88 -43.44 16.82
C GLU A 5 14.96 -42.57 17.47
N THR A 6 14.63 -41.31 17.77
CA THR A 6 15.12 -40.67 18.99
C THR A 6 14.10 -39.65 19.48
N SER A 7 13.40 -40.05 20.53
CA SER A 7 12.51 -39.25 21.37
C SER A 7 13.27 -38.09 22.02
N ILE A 8 12.66 -36.92 22.08
CA ILE A 8 12.88 -35.94 23.15
C ILE A 8 11.53 -35.29 23.49
N ASP A 9 10.89 -35.81 24.54
CA ASP A 9 9.85 -35.14 25.30
C ASP A 9 10.46 -33.95 26.06
N ILE A 10 9.80 -32.79 26.00
CA ILE A 10 9.97 -31.73 26.99
C ILE A 10 8.56 -31.35 27.46
N ALA A 11 8.09 -32.08 28.47
CA ALA A 11 7.20 -31.56 29.48
C ALA A 11 8.09 -31.06 30.63
N THR A 12 8.06 -29.75 30.91
CA THR A 12 8.60 -29.21 32.16
C THR A 12 7.43 -28.91 33.09
N GLU A 13 7.18 -29.90 33.94
CA GLU A 13 6.40 -29.81 35.15
C GLU A 13 7.18 -28.98 36.18
N GLU A 14 6.46 -28.11 36.89
CA GLU A 14 6.97 -27.36 38.04
C GLU A 14 7.41 -28.33 39.14
N GLN A 15 8.70 -28.31 39.49
CA GLN A 15 9.17 -28.82 40.78
C GLN A 15 10.00 -27.75 41.48
N SER A 16 9.37 -27.11 42.45
CA SER A 16 10.02 -26.38 43.53
C SER A 16 10.90 -27.36 44.31
N ILE A 17 12.22 -27.20 44.22
CA ILE A 17 13.16 -27.89 45.09
C ILE A 17 13.66 -26.89 46.13
N GLU A 18 13.11 -27.07 47.32
CA GLU A 18 13.52 -26.55 48.60
C GLU A 18 14.89 -27.14 48.97
N VAL A 19 15.93 -26.32 49.03
CA VAL A 19 17.19 -26.69 49.69
C VAL A 19 17.51 -25.67 50.76
N LYS A 20 17.35 -26.15 51.98
CA LYS A 20 17.82 -25.62 53.26
C LYS A 20 19.31 -25.26 53.18
N THR A 21 19.63 -24.07 53.68
CA THR A 21 20.93 -23.85 54.33
C THR A 21 20.64 -23.30 55.72
N ASP A 22 20.84 -24.18 56.69
CA ASP A 22 20.92 -23.93 58.12
C ASP A 22 21.93 -22.82 58.42
N ASN A 23 21.58 -21.94 59.37
CA ASN A 23 22.48 -21.45 60.43
C ASN A 23 21.70 -20.49 61.36
N SER A 24 20.88 -21.07 62.23
CA SER A 24 20.44 -20.43 63.47
C SER A 24 21.31 -20.96 64.61
N ALA A 25 22.34 -20.19 64.97
CA ALA A 25 23.04 -20.34 66.24
C ALA A 25 22.45 -19.30 67.22
N GLU A 26 21.27 -19.61 67.75
CA GLU A 26 20.81 -19.03 69.01
C GLU A 26 21.52 -19.78 70.13
N ASN A 27 22.48 -19.11 70.77
CA ASN A 27 23.02 -19.54 72.05
C ASN A 27 22.37 -18.65 73.12
N GLU A 28 21.21 -19.06 73.61
CA GLU A 28 20.73 -18.67 74.93
C GLU A 28 21.54 -19.46 75.97
N SER A 29 22.39 -18.75 76.72
CA SER A 29 22.88 -19.24 78.01
C SER A 29 22.42 -18.30 79.11
N THR A 30 21.37 -18.72 79.80
CA THR A 30 21.36 -18.94 81.26
C THR A 30 22.16 -17.93 82.10
N ASN A 31 21.48 -17.03 82.82
CA ASN A 31 21.26 -17.22 84.26
C ASN A 31 20.59 -16.02 84.94
N ASP A 32 19.57 -16.38 85.71
CA ASP A 32 19.24 -15.88 87.05
C ASP A 32 18.63 -14.49 87.21
N THR A 33 17.33 -14.42 86.95
CA THR A 33 16.41 -13.65 87.80
C THR A 33 15.97 -14.52 88.99
N SER A 34 16.64 -14.38 90.13
CA SER A 34 16.11 -14.87 91.41
C SER A 34 15.23 -13.78 92.03
N ASN A 35 13.93 -14.08 92.07
CA ASN A 35 12.91 -13.28 92.73
C ASN A 35 12.83 -13.67 94.22
N LEU A 36 12.51 -12.68 95.04
CA LEU A 36 12.29 -12.67 96.48
C LEU A 36 11.72 -13.98 97.08
N ASP A 37 12.34 -14.46 98.17
CA ASP A 37 11.56 -14.91 99.33
C ASP A 37 12.25 -14.55 100.66
N LYS A 38 11.38 -14.28 101.62
CA LYS A 38 11.59 -13.59 102.90
C LYS A 38 12.30 -14.47 103.93
N THR A 39 13.26 -13.92 104.65
CA THR A 39 13.49 -14.24 106.07
C THR A 39 14.01 -13.00 106.81
N GLU A 40 13.61 -12.92 108.08
CA GLU A 40 13.58 -11.77 108.99
C GLU A 40 14.91 -11.09 109.37
N PRO A 41 14.86 -9.89 109.99
CA PRO A 41 15.99 -8.98 110.12
C PRO A 41 16.80 -9.16 111.41
N VAL A 42 18.10 -8.85 111.34
CA VAL A 42 18.95 -8.54 112.51
C VAL A 42 19.72 -7.24 112.21
N PRO A 43 19.64 -6.20 113.06
CA PRO A 43 20.17 -4.89 112.75
C PRO A 43 21.62 -4.74 113.23
N ILE A 44 22.55 -4.35 112.33
CA ILE A 44 23.86 -3.83 112.72
C ILE A 44 24.21 -2.63 111.85
N ASP A 45 24.45 -1.52 112.55
CA ASP A 45 24.64 -0.14 112.14
C ASP A 45 26.13 0.13 111.83
N VAL A 46 26.53 0.45 110.58
CA VAL A 46 27.89 0.95 110.25
C VAL A 46 27.95 1.63 108.84
N PRO A 47 28.95 2.49 108.54
CA PRO A 47 28.74 3.82 107.95
C PRO A 47 29.02 3.88 106.44
N VAL A 48 28.41 4.86 105.76
CA VAL A 48 28.56 5.08 104.32
C VAL A 48 29.97 5.58 103.98
N ASN A 49 30.74 4.76 103.25
CA ASN A 49 32.09 5.09 102.75
C ASN A 49 32.00 5.74 101.34
N PRO A 50 32.46 7.00 101.14
CA PRO A 50 32.35 7.74 99.88
C PRO A 50 33.03 7.08 98.66
N GLU A 51 34.05 6.24 98.87
CA GLU A 51 34.72 5.51 97.77
C GLU A 51 33.80 4.52 97.06
N LYS A 52 32.82 3.94 97.76
CA LYS A 52 31.90 2.94 97.20
C LYS A 52 30.90 3.57 96.22
N ILE A 53 30.57 4.85 96.42
CA ILE A 53 29.69 5.63 95.53
C ILE A 53 30.42 6.01 94.25
N GLU A 54 31.69 6.41 94.34
CA GLU A 54 32.48 6.78 93.16
C GLU A 54 32.84 5.57 92.30
N ILE A 55 33.13 4.41 92.91
CA ILE A 55 33.30 3.14 92.18
C ILE A 55 32.02 2.76 91.42
N ALA A 56 30.84 2.86 92.05
CA ALA A 56 29.57 2.58 91.39
C ALA A 56 29.30 3.55 90.21
N ARG A 57 29.69 4.82 90.35
CA ARG A 57 29.59 5.81 89.28
C ARG A 57 30.50 5.48 88.10
N LEU A 58 31.77 5.14 88.35
CA LEU A 58 32.72 4.74 87.31
C LEU A 58 32.30 3.43 86.62
N SER A 59 31.80 2.43 87.36
CA SER A 59 31.24 1.21 86.78
C SER A 59 30.01 1.49 85.90
N SER A 60 29.16 2.44 86.27
CA SER A 60 28.03 2.88 85.43
C SER A 60 28.50 3.56 84.13
N ILE A 61 29.59 4.33 84.18
CA ILE A 61 30.18 4.97 82.99
C ILE A 61 30.80 3.91 82.07
N ILE A 62 31.58 2.98 82.63
CA ILE A 62 32.20 1.90 81.85
C ILE A 62 31.12 1.04 81.18
N THR A 63 30.08 0.63 81.90
CA THR A 63 28.98 -0.16 81.31
C THR A 63 28.25 0.61 80.19
N LYS A 64 28.01 1.92 80.36
CA LYS A 64 27.47 2.75 79.27
C LYS A 64 28.39 2.81 78.06
N GLN A 65 29.69 3.00 78.27
CA GLN A 65 30.68 3.03 77.19
C GLN A 65 30.83 1.66 76.50
N THR A 66 30.78 0.56 77.26
CA THR A 66 30.80 -0.80 76.70
C THR A 66 29.56 -1.08 75.86
N ASN A 67 28.37 -0.65 76.32
CA ASN A 67 27.14 -0.78 75.55
C ASN A 67 27.19 0.07 74.26
N GLU A 68 27.72 1.30 74.34
CA GLU A 68 27.86 2.16 73.16
C GLU A 68 28.85 1.59 72.13
N ILE A 69 29.97 1.01 72.59
CA ILE A 69 30.92 0.29 71.72
C ILE A 69 30.27 -0.96 71.10
N SER A 70 29.48 -1.71 71.88
CA SER A 70 28.73 -2.87 71.38
C SER A 70 27.73 -2.47 70.29
N ASP A 71 26.97 -1.40 70.51
CA ASP A 71 26.02 -0.87 69.52
C ASP A 71 26.73 -0.36 68.26
N LEU A 72 27.87 0.32 68.40
CA LEU A 72 28.68 0.76 67.26
C LEU A 72 29.23 -0.43 66.47
N ASN A 73 29.71 -1.47 67.13
CA ASN A 73 30.18 -2.69 66.47
C ASN A 73 29.05 -3.44 65.76
N ALA A 74 27.85 -3.50 66.35
CA ALA A 74 26.68 -4.09 65.71
C ALA A 74 26.27 -3.30 64.45
N ARG A 75 26.30 -1.96 64.51
CA ARG A 75 26.04 -1.10 63.34
C ARG A 75 27.10 -1.25 62.25
N LEU A 76 28.37 -1.37 62.63
CA LEU A 76 29.47 -1.62 61.69
C LEU A 76 29.28 -2.95 60.97
N ALA A 77 28.98 -4.03 61.71
CA ALA A 77 28.73 -5.35 61.15
C ALA A 77 27.52 -5.36 60.20
N ALA A 78 26.41 -4.70 60.58
CA ALA A 78 25.25 -4.55 59.73
C ALA A 78 25.57 -3.77 58.44
N CYS A 79 26.38 -2.71 58.54
CA CYS A 79 26.81 -1.94 57.37
C CYS A 79 27.71 -2.76 56.43
N GLN A 80 28.60 -3.59 56.98
CA GLN A 80 29.46 -4.50 56.20
C GLN A 80 28.63 -5.57 55.48
N GLN A 81 27.70 -6.20 56.19
CA GLN A 81 26.79 -7.20 55.61
C GLN A 81 25.92 -6.60 54.50
N HIS A 82 25.41 -5.38 54.70
CA HIS A 82 24.66 -4.64 53.68
C HIS A 82 25.51 -4.35 52.43
N TYR A 83 26.76 -3.92 52.61
CA TYR A 83 27.68 -3.69 51.50
C TYR A 83 28.00 -4.98 50.73
N GLU A 84 28.25 -6.08 51.44
CA GLU A 84 28.52 -7.39 50.83
C GLU A 84 27.30 -7.91 50.05
N THR A 85 26.09 -7.70 50.59
CA THR A 85 24.83 -8.05 49.91
C THR A 85 24.64 -7.26 48.62
N LEU A 86 24.90 -5.94 48.63
CA LEU A 86 24.85 -5.11 47.43
C LEU A 86 25.87 -5.56 46.38
N LEU A 87 27.10 -5.87 46.80
CA LEU A 87 28.14 -6.32 45.90
C LEU A 87 27.79 -7.67 45.26
N ASN A 88 27.24 -8.62 46.03
CA ASN A 88 26.80 -9.91 45.52
C ASN A 88 25.62 -9.77 44.56
N ARG A 89 24.64 -8.91 44.88
CA ARG A 89 23.54 -8.58 43.98
C ARG A 89 24.04 -8.04 42.64
N GLN A 90 24.99 -7.11 42.66
CA GLN A 90 25.55 -6.55 41.43
C GLN A 90 26.36 -7.59 40.62
N LYS A 91 27.05 -8.53 41.29
CA LYS A 91 27.72 -9.66 40.60
C LYS A 91 26.71 -10.59 39.94
N GLU A 92 25.60 -10.91 40.60
CA GLU A 92 24.53 -11.74 40.05
C GLU A 92 23.84 -11.07 38.86
N GLU A 93 23.50 -9.78 38.97
CA GLU A 93 22.93 -9.00 37.87
C GLU A 93 23.86 -8.99 36.66
N ASN A 94 25.15 -8.69 36.85
CA ASN A 94 26.16 -8.76 35.78
C ASN A 94 26.29 -10.18 35.18
N SER A 95 26.17 -11.22 35.99
CA SER A 95 26.22 -12.61 35.51
C SER A 95 24.99 -12.94 34.66
N ARG A 96 23.79 -12.56 35.11
CA ARG A 96 22.54 -12.73 34.35
C ARG A 96 22.56 -11.94 33.04
N GLU A 97 23.07 -10.71 33.04
CA GLU A 97 23.22 -9.90 31.83
C GLU A 97 24.19 -10.53 30.82
N LYS A 98 25.33 -11.07 31.29
CA LYS A 98 26.28 -11.80 30.45
C LYS A 98 25.61 -13.03 29.82
N GLN A 99 24.92 -13.85 30.62
CA GLN A 99 24.20 -15.03 30.13
C GLN A 99 23.10 -14.66 29.14
N SER A 100 22.30 -13.63 29.44
CA SER A 100 21.27 -13.10 28.54
C SER A 100 21.86 -12.63 27.20
N THR A 101 23.01 -11.96 27.24
CA THR A 101 23.70 -11.50 26.03
C THR A 101 24.21 -12.66 25.20
N VAL A 102 24.81 -13.69 25.81
CA VAL A 102 25.24 -14.91 25.11
C VAL A 102 24.05 -15.63 24.47
N MET A 103 22.93 -15.77 25.18
CA MET A 103 21.73 -16.37 24.62
C MET A 103 21.19 -15.57 23.42
N ARG A 104 21.17 -14.24 23.50
CA ARG A 104 20.77 -13.38 22.37
C ARG A 104 21.69 -13.56 21.17
N TYR A 105 23.00 -13.65 21.36
CA TYR A 105 23.95 -13.92 20.27
C TYR A 105 23.72 -15.30 19.64
N ALA A 106 23.55 -16.35 20.45
CA ALA A 106 23.29 -17.70 19.94
C ALA A 106 21.95 -17.77 19.15
N GLN A 107 20.92 -17.08 19.63
CA GLN A 107 19.64 -16.97 18.92
C GLN A 107 19.78 -16.21 17.59
N ALA A 108 20.52 -15.10 17.58
CA ALA A 108 20.78 -14.34 16.36
C ALA A 108 21.60 -15.14 15.34
N GLU A 109 22.62 -15.88 15.79
CA GLU A 109 23.43 -16.75 14.93
C GLU A 109 22.61 -17.90 14.35
N LYS A 110 21.75 -18.53 15.16
CA LYS A 110 20.80 -19.55 14.67
C LYS A 110 19.86 -18.97 13.62
N ALA A 111 19.26 -17.80 13.87
CA ALA A 111 18.37 -17.15 12.92
C ALA A 111 19.07 -16.81 11.60
N LYS A 112 20.33 -16.39 11.66
CA LYS A 112 21.17 -16.16 10.48
C LYS A 112 21.41 -17.46 9.71
N LEU A 113 21.83 -18.54 10.38
CA LEU A 113 22.04 -19.84 9.73
C LEU A 113 20.77 -20.39 9.07
N ASP A 114 19.61 -20.23 9.72
CA ASP A 114 18.33 -20.63 9.15
C ASP A 114 17.96 -19.77 7.93
N SER A 115 18.27 -18.48 7.96
CA SER A 115 18.11 -17.59 6.80
C SER A 115 19.03 -17.99 5.65
N ASP A 116 20.31 -18.27 5.92
CA ASP A 116 21.30 -18.65 4.90
C ASP A 116 20.89 -19.97 4.22
N LYS A 117 20.41 -20.96 4.99
CA LYS A 117 19.86 -22.21 4.45
C LYS A 117 18.65 -21.97 3.55
N ARG A 118 17.74 -21.08 3.95
CA ARG A 118 16.58 -20.72 3.10
C ARG A 118 17.03 -20.05 1.80
N CYS A 119 18.01 -19.15 1.86
CA CYS A 119 18.60 -18.53 0.68
C CYS A 119 19.23 -19.56 -0.26
N GLU A 120 19.95 -20.55 0.27
CA GLU A 120 20.55 -21.62 -0.52
C GLU A 120 19.49 -22.48 -1.24
N VAL A 121 18.42 -22.88 -0.54
CA VAL A 121 17.30 -23.63 -1.13
C VAL A 121 16.57 -22.79 -2.19
N LEU A 122 16.40 -21.49 -1.97
CA LEU A 122 15.80 -20.61 -2.98
C LEU A 122 16.72 -20.44 -4.19
N ALA A 123 18.05 -20.37 -3.99
CA ALA A 123 19.02 -20.26 -5.06
C ALA A 123 19.05 -21.52 -5.94
N THR A 124 19.00 -22.72 -5.35
CA THR A 124 18.92 -23.98 -6.12
C THR A 124 17.62 -24.04 -6.92
N LYS A 125 16.48 -23.72 -6.30
CA LYS A 125 15.18 -23.66 -6.98
C LYS A 125 15.18 -22.64 -8.14
N ASN A 126 15.80 -21.48 -7.95
CA ASN A 126 15.91 -20.47 -9.00
C ASN A 126 16.77 -20.97 -10.18
N ASN A 127 17.87 -21.68 -9.90
CA ASN A 127 18.69 -22.28 -10.96
C ASN A 127 17.95 -23.35 -11.74
N ASP A 128 17.10 -24.15 -11.09
CA ASP A 128 16.30 -25.16 -11.78
C ASP A 128 15.19 -24.54 -12.64
N LEU A 129 14.54 -23.47 -12.15
CA LEU A 129 13.59 -22.69 -12.94
C LEU A 129 14.26 -22.01 -14.15
N LEU A 130 15.50 -21.53 -14.00
CA LEU A 130 16.28 -20.98 -15.12
C LEU A 130 16.55 -22.03 -16.20
N LYS A 131 16.95 -23.25 -15.80
CA LYS A 131 17.13 -24.35 -16.77
C LYS A 131 15.82 -24.71 -17.47
N GLU A 132 14.71 -24.74 -16.75
CA GLU A 132 13.39 -25.00 -17.34
C GLU A 132 12.99 -23.91 -18.34
N LYS A 133 13.19 -22.64 -17.98
CA LYS A 133 12.99 -21.50 -18.88
C LYS A 133 13.82 -21.66 -20.16
N ASP A 134 15.10 -21.99 -20.05
CA ASP A 134 15.97 -22.16 -21.21
C ASP A 134 15.51 -23.33 -22.09
N ASN A 135 15.08 -24.44 -21.48
CA ASN A 135 14.49 -25.57 -22.21
C ASN A 135 13.20 -25.19 -22.94
N LEU A 136 12.31 -24.42 -22.31
CA LEU A 136 11.09 -23.91 -22.92
C LEU A 136 11.39 -22.94 -24.06
N GLN A 137 12.43 -22.11 -23.92
CA GLN A 137 12.86 -21.18 -24.96
C GLN A 137 13.40 -21.92 -26.19
N VAL A 138 14.13 -23.01 -26.01
CA VAL A 138 14.54 -23.90 -27.11
C VAL A 138 13.32 -24.48 -27.82
N LYS A 139 12.36 -25.08 -27.08
CA LYS A 139 11.12 -25.61 -27.67
C LYS A 139 10.33 -24.55 -28.43
N LEU A 140 10.24 -23.33 -27.89
CA LEU A 140 9.57 -22.21 -28.57
C LEU A 140 10.26 -21.87 -29.90
N SER A 141 11.60 -21.91 -29.94
CA SER A 141 12.35 -21.67 -31.18
C SER A 141 12.12 -22.77 -32.22
N GLU A 142 12.01 -24.04 -31.79
CA GLU A 142 11.68 -25.18 -32.65
C GLU A 142 10.27 -25.06 -33.23
N PHE A 143 9.28 -24.73 -32.40
CA PHE A 143 7.91 -24.50 -32.86
C PHE A 143 7.81 -23.31 -33.83
N LYS A 144 8.55 -22.21 -33.58
CA LYS A 144 8.62 -21.09 -34.52
C LYS A 144 9.17 -21.53 -35.87
N LEU A 145 10.27 -22.30 -35.88
CA LEU A 145 10.85 -22.84 -37.12
C LEU A 145 9.87 -23.76 -37.85
N MET A 146 9.18 -24.64 -37.13
CA MET A 146 8.16 -25.52 -37.71
C MET A 146 7.00 -24.72 -38.31
N ASN A 147 6.56 -23.67 -37.64
CA ASN A 147 5.48 -22.81 -38.13
C ASN A 147 5.89 -22.08 -39.42
N THR A 148 7.12 -21.56 -39.49
CA THR A 148 7.66 -20.95 -40.72
C THR A 148 7.73 -21.96 -41.87
N LYS A 149 8.17 -23.21 -41.60
CA LYS A 149 8.17 -24.27 -42.63
C LYS A 149 6.77 -24.59 -43.13
N LEU A 150 5.80 -24.68 -42.23
CA LEU A 150 4.41 -24.97 -42.57
C LEU A 150 3.79 -23.81 -43.37
N GLN A 151 4.06 -22.57 -42.98
CA GLN A 151 3.64 -21.37 -43.70
C GLN A 151 4.18 -21.37 -45.14
N ASN A 152 5.48 -21.60 -45.32
CA ASN A 152 6.08 -21.68 -46.66
C ASN A 152 5.46 -22.80 -47.51
N ALA A 153 5.13 -23.95 -46.91
CA ALA A 153 4.44 -25.04 -47.61
C ALA A 153 3.01 -24.65 -48.03
N TYR A 154 2.27 -23.94 -47.19
CA TYR A 154 0.95 -23.41 -47.52
C TYR A 154 1.01 -22.37 -48.65
N GLU A 155 1.98 -21.46 -48.62
CA GLU A 155 2.20 -20.47 -49.69
C GLU A 155 2.53 -21.15 -51.03
N HIS A 156 3.37 -22.21 -51.00
CA HIS A 156 3.64 -23.01 -52.19
C HIS A 156 2.37 -23.67 -52.74
N LYS A 157 1.53 -24.28 -51.88
CA LYS A 157 0.28 -24.91 -52.30
C LYS A 157 -0.74 -23.91 -52.83
N LEU A 158 -0.81 -22.71 -52.27
CA LEU A 158 -1.62 -21.61 -52.80
C LEU A 158 -1.16 -21.21 -54.21
N SER A 159 0.16 -21.12 -54.43
CA SER A 159 0.73 -20.83 -55.74
C SER A 159 0.40 -21.93 -56.78
N GLU A 160 0.55 -23.21 -56.40
CA GLU A 160 0.14 -24.34 -57.25
C GLU A 160 -1.35 -24.29 -57.61
N LEU A 161 -2.23 -24.03 -56.63
CA LEU A 161 -3.67 -23.88 -56.87
C LEU A 161 -3.99 -22.72 -57.82
N ALA A 162 -3.27 -21.60 -57.71
CA ALA A 162 -3.43 -20.48 -58.62
C ALA A 162 -3.01 -20.84 -60.05
N ALA A 163 -1.91 -21.60 -60.21
CA ALA A 163 -1.45 -22.09 -61.51
C ALA A 163 -2.48 -23.04 -62.14
N LEU A 164 -2.98 -24.03 -61.38
CA LEU A 164 -4.00 -24.97 -61.83
C LEU A 164 -5.31 -24.28 -62.21
N LYS A 165 -5.74 -23.26 -61.45
CA LYS A 165 -6.92 -22.46 -61.80
C LYS A 165 -6.74 -21.73 -63.13
N LYS A 166 -5.55 -21.20 -63.40
CA LYS A 166 -5.25 -20.54 -64.68
C LYS A 166 -5.28 -21.53 -65.85
N GLU A 167 -4.81 -22.75 -65.64
CA GLU A 167 -4.84 -23.82 -66.64
C GLU A 167 -6.28 -24.34 -66.89
N LEU A 168 -7.09 -24.43 -65.83
CA LEU A 168 -8.51 -24.71 -65.93
C LEU A 168 -9.24 -23.65 -66.77
N GLU A 169 -8.92 -22.37 -66.58
CA GLU A 169 -9.60 -21.32 -67.34
C GLU A 169 -9.20 -21.34 -68.83
N LYS A 170 -7.93 -21.59 -69.13
CA LYS A 170 -7.48 -21.81 -70.53
C LYS A 170 -8.20 -22.99 -71.19
N THR A 171 -8.35 -24.11 -70.49
CA THR A 171 -9.05 -25.28 -71.04
C THR A 171 -10.54 -25.02 -71.25
N LYS A 172 -11.19 -24.24 -70.37
CA LYS A 172 -12.56 -23.77 -70.61
C LYS A 172 -12.68 -22.87 -71.84
N GLU A 173 -11.77 -21.93 -72.04
CA GLU A 173 -11.75 -21.06 -73.22
C GLU A 173 -11.61 -21.89 -74.52
N ILE A 174 -10.73 -22.90 -74.51
CA ILE A 174 -10.57 -23.84 -75.63
C ILE A 174 -11.87 -24.61 -75.87
N ASN A 175 -12.50 -25.15 -74.81
CA ASN A 175 -13.77 -25.87 -74.95
C ASN A 175 -14.89 -24.98 -75.50
N GLN A 176 -15.01 -23.74 -75.01
CA GLN A 176 -15.99 -22.78 -75.52
C GLN A 176 -15.76 -22.47 -77.01
N SER A 177 -14.50 -22.36 -77.43
CA SER A 177 -14.13 -22.17 -78.84
C SER A 177 -14.51 -23.39 -79.70
N ILE A 178 -14.23 -24.60 -79.21
CA ILE A 178 -14.62 -25.85 -79.88
C ILE A 178 -16.16 -25.94 -80.00
N ASP A 179 -16.90 -25.66 -78.93
CA ASP A 179 -18.36 -25.65 -78.93
C ASP A 179 -18.93 -24.64 -79.92
N ALA A 180 -18.36 -23.44 -79.99
CA ALA A 180 -18.75 -22.44 -80.98
C ALA A 180 -18.52 -22.92 -82.42
N SER A 181 -17.38 -23.56 -82.68
CA SER A 181 -17.06 -24.16 -83.97
C SER A 181 -18.03 -25.28 -84.33
N LEU A 182 -18.28 -26.23 -83.42
CA LEU A 182 -19.25 -27.32 -83.59
C LEU A 182 -20.66 -26.79 -83.85
N LYS A 183 -21.06 -25.72 -83.17
CA LYS A 183 -22.37 -25.09 -83.40
C LYS A 183 -22.47 -24.45 -84.78
N SER A 184 -21.38 -23.83 -85.26
CA SER A 184 -21.30 -23.28 -86.61
C SER A 184 -21.38 -24.38 -87.67
N THR A 185 -20.61 -25.46 -87.52
CA THR A 185 -20.65 -26.61 -88.45
C THR A 185 -22.01 -27.31 -88.43
N LEU A 186 -22.62 -27.48 -87.26
CA LEU A 186 -23.98 -28.02 -87.13
C LEU A 186 -25.01 -27.15 -87.88
N ASN A 187 -24.93 -25.82 -87.73
CA ASN A 187 -25.82 -24.90 -88.43
C ASN A 187 -25.61 -24.95 -89.95
N HIS A 188 -24.36 -25.06 -90.40
CA HIS A 188 -24.04 -25.22 -91.81
C HIS A 188 -24.63 -26.52 -92.39
N LEU A 189 -24.44 -27.65 -91.71
CA LEU A 189 -25.00 -28.95 -92.10
C LEU A 189 -26.54 -28.93 -92.11
N LYS A 190 -27.18 -28.23 -91.16
CA LYS A 190 -28.64 -28.02 -91.18
C LYS A 190 -29.08 -27.20 -92.40
N GLY A 191 -28.31 -26.19 -92.77
CA GLY A 191 -28.54 -25.40 -93.99
C GLY A 191 -28.44 -26.27 -95.25
N GLU A 192 -27.36 -27.04 -95.39
CA GLU A 192 -27.18 -27.99 -96.50
C GLU A 192 -28.30 -29.04 -96.53
N SER A 193 -28.68 -29.58 -95.38
CA SER A 193 -29.79 -30.55 -95.28
C SER A 193 -31.12 -29.96 -95.76
N SER A 194 -31.38 -28.69 -95.45
CA SER A 194 -32.59 -27.98 -95.91
C SER A 194 -32.56 -27.77 -97.42
N HIS A 195 -31.42 -27.36 -97.97
CA HIS A 195 -31.23 -27.20 -99.41
C HIS A 195 -31.37 -28.54 -100.17
N LEU A 196 -30.80 -29.63 -99.64
CA LEU A 196 -30.96 -30.97 -100.21
C LEU A 196 -32.43 -31.43 -100.17
N LYS A 197 -33.18 -31.06 -99.13
CA LYS A 197 -34.61 -31.34 -99.04
C LYS A 197 -35.40 -30.60 -100.12
N GLU A 198 -35.15 -29.31 -100.31
CA GLU A 198 -35.77 -28.52 -101.39
C GLU A 198 -35.43 -29.08 -102.78
N GLN A 199 -34.16 -29.44 -103.01
CA GLN A 199 -33.75 -30.10 -104.25
C GLN A 199 -34.45 -31.44 -104.47
N ARG A 200 -34.66 -32.23 -103.40
CA ARG A 200 -35.40 -33.49 -103.47
C ARG A 200 -36.85 -33.26 -103.85
N GLU A 201 -37.53 -32.31 -103.21
CA GLU A 201 -38.92 -31.95 -103.51
C GLU A 201 -39.08 -31.46 -104.96
N SER A 202 -38.12 -30.67 -105.46
CA SER A 202 -38.08 -30.23 -106.86
C SER A 202 -37.89 -31.41 -107.83
N ASN A 203 -36.98 -32.35 -107.51
CA ASN A 203 -36.79 -33.56 -108.32
C ASN A 203 -38.04 -34.46 -108.33
N GLU A 204 -38.75 -34.55 -107.21
CA GLU A 204 -40.02 -35.28 -107.15
C GLU A 204 -41.10 -34.61 -108.02
N ARG A 205 -41.14 -33.28 -108.12
CA ARG A 205 -42.02 -32.57 -109.06
C ARG A 205 -41.67 -32.90 -110.50
N LEU A 206 -40.40 -32.76 -110.89
CA LEU A 206 -39.92 -33.13 -112.24
C LEU A 206 -40.24 -34.58 -112.59
N ARG A 207 -40.15 -35.51 -111.63
CA ARG A 207 -40.53 -36.92 -111.83
C ARG A 207 -42.03 -37.10 -112.05
N ARG A 208 -42.90 -36.34 -111.37
CA ARG A 208 -44.34 -36.37 -111.62
C ARG A 208 -44.65 -35.86 -113.03
N ASP A 209 -44.08 -34.72 -113.41
CA ASP A 209 -44.26 -34.15 -114.74
C ASP A 209 -43.81 -35.15 -115.83
N LEU A 210 -42.68 -35.83 -115.63
CA LEU A 210 -42.19 -36.87 -116.54
C LEU A 210 -43.17 -38.06 -116.64
N ASN A 211 -43.71 -38.52 -115.51
CA ASN A 211 -44.69 -39.61 -115.49
C ASN A 211 -45.99 -39.21 -116.20
N GLU A 212 -46.48 -38.00 -116.01
CA GLU A 212 -47.67 -37.48 -116.71
C GLU A 212 -47.44 -37.44 -118.23
N GLN A 213 -46.26 -37.00 -118.68
CA GLN A 213 -45.89 -37.08 -120.10
C GLN A 213 -45.82 -38.53 -120.60
N HIS A 214 -45.35 -39.46 -119.76
CA HIS A 214 -45.26 -40.87 -120.10
C HIS A 214 -46.64 -41.52 -120.23
N GLU A 215 -47.59 -41.18 -119.36
CA GLU A 215 -49.00 -41.62 -119.45
C GLU A 215 -49.68 -41.07 -120.71
N LEU A 216 -49.45 -39.80 -121.06
CA LEU A 216 -49.96 -39.23 -122.32
C LEU A 216 -49.44 -39.99 -123.54
N ASN A 217 -48.18 -40.40 -123.52
CA ASN A 217 -47.54 -41.15 -124.59
C ASN A 217 -48.06 -42.59 -124.70
N GLU A 218 -48.32 -43.24 -123.56
CA GLU A 218 -48.99 -44.54 -123.49
C GLU A 218 -50.44 -44.46 -124.02
N GLN A 219 -51.20 -43.42 -123.70
CA GLN A 219 -52.54 -43.20 -124.24
C GLN A 219 -52.52 -43.00 -125.77
N LEU A 220 -51.48 -42.33 -126.30
CA LEU A 220 -51.27 -42.17 -127.75
C LEU A 220 -50.95 -43.50 -128.43
N LYS A 221 -50.12 -44.35 -127.81
CA LYS A 221 -49.84 -45.72 -128.29
C LYS A 221 -51.09 -46.59 -128.28
N LEU A 222 -51.95 -46.46 -127.27
CA LEU A 222 -53.20 -47.21 -127.17
C LEU A 222 -54.19 -46.81 -128.28
N GLN A 223 -54.26 -45.54 -128.65
CA GLN A 223 -55.02 -45.05 -129.81
C GLN A 223 -54.46 -45.57 -131.15
N CYS A 224 -53.13 -45.68 -131.31
CA CYS A 224 -52.53 -46.30 -132.49
C CYS A 224 -52.79 -47.81 -132.57
N LYS A 225 -52.89 -48.49 -131.42
CA LYS A 225 -53.16 -49.94 -131.34
C LYS A 225 -54.62 -50.27 -131.68
N GLN A 226 -55.57 -49.39 -131.36
CA GLN A 226 -56.99 -49.52 -131.70
C GLN A 226 -57.31 -49.39 -133.22
N LEU A 227 -56.33 -49.00 -134.05
CA LEU A 227 -56.46 -48.90 -135.51
C LEU A 227 -55.90 -50.11 -136.29
N THR A 228 -55.35 -51.13 -135.63
CA THR A 228 -54.57 -52.19 -136.29
C THR A 228 -55.16 -53.62 -136.19
N GLU A 229 -56.32 -53.80 -135.55
CA GLU A 229 -56.91 -55.15 -135.35
C GLU A 229 -58.30 -55.27 -136.01
N ALA A 230 -58.34 -55.33 -137.35
CA ALA A 230 -59.52 -55.70 -138.14
C ALA A 230 -59.14 -56.33 -139.51
N ALA A 231 -58.43 -57.46 -139.49
CA ALA A 231 -58.25 -58.46 -140.58
C ALA A 231 -57.29 -59.53 -140.03
N GLN A 232 -57.48 -60.85 -140.08
CA GLN A 232 -58.27 -61.70 -140.95
C GLN A 232 -58.44 -63.11 -140.34
N ALA A 233 -59.37 -63.84 -140.95
CA ALA A 233 -59.96 -65.13 -140.64
C ALA A 233 -59.18 -66.39 -141.15
N ILE A 234 -59.10 -67.42 -140.27
CA ILE A 234 -59.32 -68.89 -140.49
C ILE A 234 -58.24 -69.69 -141.32
N PRO A 235 -58.27 -71.05 -141.33
CA PRO A 235 -57.58 -72.07 -140.53
C PRO A 235 -56.50 -72.83 -141.38
N THR A 236 -55.86 -73.91 -140.92
CA THR A 236 -56.30 -75.31 -141.14
C THR A 236 -55.39 -76.29 -140.39
N ASP A 237 -56.02 -77.28 -139.77
CA ASP A 237 -55.69 -78.72 -139.66
C ASP A 237 -54.22 -79.15 -139.71
N ASP A 238 -53.75 -79.83 -138.66
CA ASP A 238 -53.35 -81.24 -138.80
C ASP A 238 -53.04 -81.92 -137.45
N GLU A 239 -53.59 -83.12 -137.29
CA GLU A 239 -53.61 -83.92 -136.08
C GLU A 239 -52.24 -84.54 -135.76
N HIS A 240 -51.38 -83.80 -135.04
CA HIS A 240 -50.25 -84.36 -134.29
C HIS A 240 -50.05 -83.76 -132.87
N ALA A 241 -51.04 -83.02 -132.35
CA ALA A 241 -50.89 -82.18 -131.14
C ALA A 241 -51.11 -82.86 -129.77
N GLN A 242 -51.72 -84.06 -129.67
CA GLN A 242 -52.08 -84.62 -128.35
C GLN A 242 -50.92 -85.25 -127.55
N ALA A 243 -49.76 -85.54 -128.18
CA ALA A 243 -48.58 -86.06 -127.48
C ALA A 243 -47.55 -84.96 -127.12
N PHE A 244 -47.53 -83.84 -127.86
CA PHE A 244 -46.65 -82.71 -127.59
C PHE A 244 -47.26 -81.78 -126.54
N ASP A 245 -48.58 -81.57 -126.53
CA ASP A 245 -49.25 -80.71 -125.54
C ASP A 245 -49.20 -81.28 -124.12
N THR A 246 -49.28 -82.61 -123.97
CA THR A 246 -49.19 -83.26 -122.65
C THR A 246 -47.78 -83.13 -122.06
N LEU A 247 -46.74 -83.38 -122.87
CA LEU A 247 -45.34 -83.22 -122.47
C LEU A 247 -44.90 -81.75 -122.31
N HIS A 248 -45.43 -80.84 -123.13
CA HIS A 248 -45.19 -79.40 -123.04
C HIS A 248 -45.86 -78.80 -121.80
N ASN A 249 -47.09 -79.23 -121.48
CA ASN A 249 -47.78 -78.81 -120.26
C ASN A 249 -47.11 -79.36 -119.00
N GLU A 250 -46.62 -80.61 -119.01
CA GLU A 250 -45.83 -81.16 -117.90
C GLU A 250 -44.48 -80.46 -117.73
N HIS A 251 -43.76 -80.20 -118.83
CA HIS A 251 -42.50 -79.45 -118.81
C HIS A 251 -42.70 -78.01 -118.30
N ASN A 252 -43.77 -77.34 -118.72
CA ASN A 252 -44.11 -75.99 -118.25
C ASN A 252 -44.57 -75.98 -116.79
N ALA A 253 -45.29 -77.01 -116.33
CA ALA A 253 -45.66 -77.17 -114.93
C ALA A 253 -44.44 -77.42 -114.04
N LEU A 254 -43.48 -78.25 -114.48
CA LEU A 254 -42.22 -78.49 -113.77
C LEU A 254 -41.33 -77.23 -113.75
N LYS A 255 -41.29 -76.46 -114.84
CA LYS A 255 -40.59 -75.17 -114.90
C LYS A 255 -41.22 -74.12 -113.98
N GLY A 256 -42.55 -74.09 -113.88
CA GLY A 256 -43.28 -73.26 -112.92
C GLY A 256 -42.99 -73.65 -111.46
N LYS A 257 -42.93 -74.95 -111.16
CA LYS A 257 -42.51 -75.43 -109.83
C LYS A 257 -41.06 -75.08 -109.51
N LEU A 258 -40.15 -75.21 -110.48
CA LEU A 258 -38.74 -74.85 -110.30
C LEU A 258 -38.57 -73.36 -110.01
N THR A 259 -39.29 -72.50 -110.73
CA THR A 259 -39.25 -71.03 -110.52
C THR A 259 -39.84 -70.64 -109.16
N ASN A 260 -40.97 -71.23 -108.76
CA ASN A 260 -41.52 -71.01 -107.42
C ASN A 260 -40.56 -71.45 -106.30
N ILE A 261 -39.91 -72.60 -106.44
CA ILE A 261 -38.89 -73.07 -105.48
C ILE A 261 -37.67 -72.14 -105.48
N GLN A 262 -37.27 -71.59 -106.63
CA GLN A 262 -36.18 -70.62 -106.72
C GLN A 262 -36.53 -69.30 -106.01
N ASP A 263 -37.74 -68.79 -106.20
CA ASP A 263 -38.23 -67.58 -105.55
C ASP A 263 -38.39 -67.77 -104.03
N GLU A 264 -38.89 -68.93 -103.61
CA GLU A 264 -38.98 -69.31 -102.20
C GLU A 264 -37.58 -69.42 -101.56
N ASN A 265 -36.63 -70.05 -102.24
CA ASN A 265 -35.23 -70.09 -101.79
C ASN A 265 -34.60 -68.70 -101.71
N LYS A 266 -34.93 -67.80 -102.64
CA LYS A 266 -34.44 -66.41 -102.62
C LYS A 266 -35.02 -65.65 -101.42
N LEU A 267 -36.32 -65.78 -101.17
CA LEU A 267 -37.00 -65.17 -100.03
C LEU A 267 -36.48 -65.70 -98.69
N LEU A 268 -36.22 -67.01 -98.58
CA LEU A 268 -35.63 -67.62 -97.39
C LEU A 268 -34.19 -67.11 -97.14
N ARG A 269 -33.40 -66.90 -98.20
CA ARG A 269 -32.05 -66.30 -98.07
C ARG A 269 -32.11 -64.85 -97.58
N GLU A 270 -33.05 -64.04 -98.07
CA GLU A 270 -33.25 -62.68 -97.59
C GLU A 270 -33.73 -62.64 -96.13
N LYS A 271 -34.67 -63.51 -95.75
CA LYS A 271 -35.09 -63.64 -94.35
C LYS A 271 -33.96 -64.09 -93.44
N LEU A 272 -33.14 -65.05 -93.87
CA LEU A 272 -31.96 -65.48 -93.13
C LEU A 272 -30.99 -64.31 -92.94
N LYS A 273 -30.73 -63.54 -94.00
CA LYS A 273 -29.87 -62.35 -93.95
C LYS A 273 -30.39 -61.28 -92.99
N SER A 274 -31.69 -60.95 -93.07
CA SER A 274 -32.33 -60.00 -92.14
C SER A 274 -32.25 -60.49 -90.69
N SER A 275 -32.50 -61.78 -90.47
CA SER A 275 -32.41 -62.38 -89.12
C SER A 275 -30.97 -62.40 -88.58
N ASP A 276 -29.97 -62.58 -89.44
CA ASP A 276 -28.55 -62.49 -89.07
C ASP A 276 -28.13 -61.05 -88.74
N GLU A 277 -28.64 -60.07 -89.49
CA GLU A 277 -28.45 -58.64 -89.19
C GLU A 277 -29.07 -58.25 -87.84
N ASP A 278 -30.30 -58.70 -87.57
CA ASP A 278 -30.99 -58.50 -86.28
C ASP A 278 -30.25 -59.19 -85.12
N ARG A 279 -29.77 -60.41 -85.33
CA ARG A 279 -28.95 -61.15 -84.35
C ARG A 279 -27.68 -60.37 -84.00
N LEU A 280 -27.00 -59.83 -85.01
CA LEU A 280 -25.78 -59.04 -84.82
C LEU A 280 -26.05 -57.72 -84.08
N ALA A 281 -27.18 -57.06 -84.38
CA ALA A 281 -27.60 -55.85 -83.67
C ALA A 281 -27.88 -56.12 -82.19
N LEU A 282 -28.59 -57.21 -81.88
CA LEU A 282 -28.83 -57.63 -80.49
C LEU A 282 -27.54 -58.00 -79.76
N GLU A 283 -26.60 -58.67 -80.43
CA GLU A 283 -25.30 -59.02 -79.87
C GLU A 283 -24.48 -57.77 -79.51
N ASN A 284 -24.47 -56.76 -80.39
CA ASN A 284 -23.85 -55.46 -80.10
C ASN A 284 -24.50 -54.71 -78.93
N VAL A 285 -25.83 -54.77 -78.81
CA VAL A 285 -26.56 -54.15 -77.69
C VAL A 285 -26.21 -54.84 -76.37
N ILE A 286 -26.17 -56.17 -76.34
CA ILE A 286 -25.76 -56.94 -75.15
C ILE A 286 -24.33 -56.60 -74.74
N GLU A 287 -23.42 -56.46 -75.70
CA GLU A 287 -22.02 -56.12 -75.41
C GLU A 287 -21.89 -54.70 -74.84
N ASN A 288 -22.65 -53.74 -75.36
CA ASN A 288 -22.72 -52.39 -74.78
C ASN A 288 -23.27 -52.40 -73.34
N PHE A 289 -24.30 -53.20 -73.05
CA PHE A 289 -24.81 -53.38 -71.68
C PHE A 289 -23.78 -54.03 -70.75
N ARG A 290 -23.00 -55.00 -71.24
CA ARG A 290 -21.90 -55.59 -70.47
C ARG A 290 -20.83 -54.56 -70.13
N GLN A 291 -20.40 -53.76 -71.10
CA GLN A 291 -19.39 -52.73 -70.89
C GLN A 291 -19.86 -51.64 -69.92
N THR A 292 -21.11 -51.19 -70.04
CA THR A 292 -21.68 -50.20 -69.09
C THR A 292 -21.77 -50.78 -67.68
N THR A 293 -22.24 -52.02 -67.53
CA THR A 293 -22.27 -52.72 -66.24
C THR A 293 -20.87 -52.85 -65.61
N MET A 294 -19.84 -53.13 -66.43
CA MET A 294 -18.45 -53.20 -65.95
C MET A 294 -17.94 -51.84 -65.47
N ARG A 295 -18.18 -50.77 -66.23
CA ARG A 295 -17.81 -49.39 -65.83
C ARG A 295 -18.50 -48.99 -64.54
N GLU A 296 -19.80 -49.28 -64.39
CA GLU A 296 -20.56 -49.00 -63.17
C GLU A 296 -20.01 -49.77 -61.96
N LYS A 297 -19.67 -51.05 -62.13
CA LYS A 297 -19.01 -51.84 -61.06
C LYS A 297 -17.67 -51.25 -60.65
N GLU A 298 -16.85 -50.81 -61.60
CA GLU A 298 -15.57 -50.16 -61.30
C GLU A 298 -15.76 -48.83 -60.57
N THR A 299 -16.72 -48.00 -61.00
CA THR A 299 -17.02 -46.73 -60.30
C THR A 299 -17.56 -46.97 -58.88
N THR A 300 -18.42 -47.96 -58.70
CA THR A 300 -18.96 -48.33 -57.39
C THR A 300 -17.86 -48.81 -56.45
N LYS A 301 -16.91 -49.60 -56.97
CA LYS A 301 -15.76 -50.05 -56.20
C LYS A 301 -14.87 -48.87 -55.78
N LYS A 302 -14.56 -47.95 -56.69
CA LYS A 302 -13.80 -46.73 -56.37
C LYS A 302 -14.49 -45.89 -55.30
N LEU A 303 -15.80 -45.64 -55.44
CA LEU A 303 -16.60 -44.94 -54.44
C LEU A 303 -16.58 -45.62 -53.07
N TYR A 304 -16.62 -46.96 -53.04
CA TYR A 304 -16.51 -47.72 -51.80
C TYR A 304 -15.13 -47.59 -51.15
N ASP A 305 -14.06 -47.71 -51.95
CA ASP A 305 -12.68 -47.56 -51.48
C ASP A 305 -12.42 -46.13 -50.96
N ASP A 306 -12.92 -45.10 -51.66
CA ASP A 306 -12.84 -43.69 -51.24
C ASP A 306 -13.60 -43.45 -49.93
N LEU A 307 -14.79 -44.06 -49.76
CA LEU A 307 -15.58 -43.95 -48.53
C LEU A 307 -14.90 -44.64 -47.33
N LEU A 308 -14.18 -45.73 -47.58
CA LEU A 308 -13.42 -46.44 -46.56
C LEU A 308 -12.20 -45.61 -46.12
N ALA A 309 -11.48 -45.00 -47.07
CA ALA A 309 -10.37 -44.08 -46.79
C ALA A 309 -10.83 -42.84 -46.02
N ALA A 310 -11.98 -42.25 -46.39
CA ALA A 310 -12.55 -41.12 -45.65
C ALA A 310 -12.88 -41.47 -44.19
N ARG A 311 -13.42 -42.68 -43.94
CA ARG A 311 -13.71 -43.15 -42.58
C ARG A 311 -12.45 -43.36 -41.73
N GLU A 312 -11.37 -43.84 -42.34
CA GLU A 312 -10.07 -43.95 -41.65
C GLU A 312 -9.52 -42.56 -41.31
N GLN A 313 -9.64 -41.60 -42.21
CA GLN A 313 -9.24 -40.22 -41.98
C GLN A 313 -10.05 -39.58 -40.84
N ASP A 314 -11.36 -39.77 -40.80
CA ASP A 314 -12.22 -39.27 -39.72
C ASP A 314 -11.82 -39.87 -38.36
N SER A 315 -11.44 -41.15 -38.32
CA SER A 315 -10.95 -41.81 -37.09
C SER A 315 -9.68 -41.15 -36.55
N VAL A 316 -8.74 -40.81 -37.44
CA VAL A 316 -7.50 -40.10 -37.09
C VAL A 316 -7.81 -38.68 -36.60
N GLU A 317 -8.69 -37.96 -37.30
CA GLU A 317 -9.08 -36.59 -36.93
C GLU A 317 -9.80 -36.57 -35.57
N MET A 318 -10.68 -37.53 -35.30
CA MET A 318 -11.32 -37.71 -34.00
C MET A 318 -10.30 -37.96 -32.87
N SER A 319 -9.24 -38.71 -33.14
CA SER A 319 -8.16 -38.94 -32.18
C SER A 319 -7.36 -37.66 -31.92
N ARG A 320 -7.11 -36.87 -32.96
CA ARG A 320 -6.46 -35.56 -32.86
C ARG A 320 -7.31 -34.57 -32.06
N LEU A 321 -8.62 -34.52 -32.30
CA LEU A 321 -9.55 -33.67 -31.56
C LEU A 321 -9.58 -34.02 -30.07
N LYS A 322 -9.61 -35.30 -29.72
CA LYS A 322 -9.51 -35.75 -28.32
C LYS A 322 -8.21 -35.31 -27.66
N GLN A 323 -7.09 -35.35 -28.38
CA GLN A 323 -5.81 -34.87 -27.85
C GLN A 323 -5.83 -33.34 -27.64
N ILE A 324 -6.44 -32.59 -28.55
CA ILE A 324 -6.59 -31.13 -28.41
C ILE A 324 -7.47 -30.81 -27.20
N GLU A 325 -8.58 -31.52 -27.02
CA GLU A 325 -9.48 -31.36 -25.87
C GLU A 325 -8.77 -31.65 -24.54
N PHE A 326 -7.96 -32.71 -24.49
CA PHE A 326 -7.13 -33.02 -23.33
C PHE A 326 -6.15 -31.88 -23.00
N LEU A 327 -5.42 -31.37 -24.00
CA LEU A 327 -4.48 -30.27 -23.81
C LEU A 327 -5.19 -28.96 -23.42
N TYR A 328 -6.38 -28.71 -23.96
CA TYR A 328 -7.20 -27.55 -23.60
C TYR A 328 -7.62 -27.62 -22.12
N ASN A 329 -8.14 -28.76 -21.67
CA ASN A 329 -8.54 -28.96 -20.28
C ASN A 329 -7.35 -28.85 -19.32
N GLN A 330 -6.18 -29.38 -19.68
CA GLN A 330 -4.95 -29.21 -18.91
C GLN A 330 -4.57 -27.73 -18.79
N THR A 331 -4.58 -27.00 -19.91
CA THR A 331 -4.27 -25.56 -19.92
C THR A 331 -5.26 -24.76 -19.06
N LEU A 332 -6.53 -25.20 -19.03
CA LEU A 332 -7.57 -24.56 -18.21
C LEU A 332 -7.33 -24.78 -16.71
N ALA A 333 -6.87 -25.98 -16.32
CA ALA A 333 -6.46 -26.29 -14.95
C ALA A 333 -5.22 -25.48 -14.54
N ASP A 334 -4.18 -25.45 -15.38
CA ASP A 334 -2.96 -24.69 -15.10
C ASP A 334 -3.25 -23.18 -14.94
N ASN A 335 -4.17 -22.63 -15.73
CA ASN A 335 -4.63 -21.25 -15.59
C ASN A 335 -5.41 -21.00 -14.28
N ALA A 336 -6.15 -21.99 -13.78
CA ALA A 336 -6.83 -21.88 -12.49
C ALA A 336 -5.82 -21.82 -11.34
N ASP A 337 -4.77 -22.65 -11.40
CA ASP A 337 -3.68 -22.63 -10.42
C ASP A 337 -2.90 -21.31 -10.47
N LEU A 338 -2.61 -20.79 -11.68
CA LEU A 338 -1.97 -19.49 -11.85
C LEU A 338 -2.78 -18.35 -11.20
N ARG A 339 -4.11 -18.36 -11.36
CA ARG A 339 -5.00 -17.38 -10.72
C ARG A 339 -4.93 -17.46 -9.20
N GLN A 340 -4.86 -18.65 -8.62
CA GLN A 340 -4.70 -18.81 -7.18
C GLN A 340 -3.34 -18.29 -6.69
N LEU A 341 -2.27 -18.47 -7.48
CA LEU A 341 -0.97 -17.91 -7.16
C LEU A 341 -0.96 -16.38 -7.22
N LEU A 342 -1.58 -15.78 -8.24
CA LEU A 342 -1.73 -14.33 -8.36
C LEU A 342 -2.54 -13.73 -7.21
N GLU A 343 -3.59 -14.41 -6.77
CA GLU A 343 -4.39 -14.00 -5.61
C GLU A 343 -3.54 -13.99 -4.32
N LYS A 344 -2.70 -15.02 -4.12
CA LYS A 344 -1.76 -15.05 -2.99
C LYS A 344 -0.71 -13.94 -3.08
N GLU A 345 -0.21 -13.66 -4.28
CA GLU A 345 0.72 -12.55 -4.51
C GLU A 345 0.07 -11.20 -4.18
N HIS A 346 -1.19 -10.99 -4.58
CA HIS A 346 -1.95 -9.79 -4.23
C HIS A 346 -2.10 -9.63 -2.71
N GLN A 347 -2.44 -10.70 -2.00
CA GLN A 347 -2.54 -10.69 -0.53
C GLN A 347 -1.19 -10.37 0.14
N LEU A 348 -0.08 -10.92 -0.37
CA LEU A 348 1.26 -10.60 0.13
C LEU A 348 1.62 -9.13 -0.12
N LEU A 349 1.24 -8.58 -1.28
CA LEU A 349 1.46 -7.17 -1.61
C LEU A 349 0.64 -6.25 -0.69
N GLU A 350 -0.63 -6.61 -0.42
CA GLU A 350 -1.49 -5.86 0.49
C GLU A 350 -0.93 -5.88 1.93
N LEU A 351 -0.46 -7.04 2.40
CA LEU A 351 0.21 -7.15 3.71
C LEU A 351 1.48 -6.31 3.77
N THR A 352 2.28 -6.30 2.70
CA THR A 352 3.49 -5.50 2.60
C THR A 352 3.16 -4.02 2.63
N GLN A 353 2.14 -3.57 1.88
CA GLN A 353 1.68 -2.19 1.89
C GLN A 353 1.22 -1.75 3.29
N LYS A 354 0.41 -2.57 3.98
CA LYS A 354 -0.03 -2.29 5.36
C LYS A 354 1.14 -2.23 6.34
N LEU A 355 2.16 -3.07 6.14
CA LEU A 355 3.37 -3.06 6.98
C LEU A 355 4.19 -1.78 6.73
N THR A 356 4.33 -1.36 5.48
CA THR A 356 5.01 -0.11 5.11
C THR A 356 4.28 1.12 5.65
N GLU A 357 2.95 1.15 5.56
CA GLU A 357 2.12 2.21 6.12
C GLU A 357 2.30 2.31 7.64
N LYS A 358 2.22 1.18 8.35
CA LYS A 358 2.48 1.15 9.80
C LYS A 358 3.90 1.58 10.16
N ASN A 359 4.90 1.17 9.39
CA ASN A 359 6.28 1.60 9.61
C ASN A 359 6.44 3.11 9.40
N SER A 360 5.77 3.70 8.40
CA SER A 360 5.77 5.15 8.17
C SER A 360 5.10 5.90 9.33
N ILE A 361 3.99 5.39 9.84
CA ILE A 361 3.31 5.97 11.02
C ILE A 361 4.21 5.88 12.25
N LEU A 362 4.77 4.69 12.53
CA LEU A 362 5.70 4.50 13.66
C LEU A 362 6.93 5.41 13.56
N GLN A 363 7.44 5.63 12.35
CA GLN A 363 8.56 6.54 12.14
C GLN A 363 8.17 8.00 12.42
N SER A 364 7.00 8.44 11.95
CA SER A 364 6.45 9.76 12.27
C SER A 364 6.23 9.93 13.79
N ASP A 365 5.63 8.95 14.45
CA ASP A 365 5.40 8.97 15.90
C ASP A 365 6.71 9.02 16.67
N TYR A 366 7.72 8.27 16.24
CA TYR A 366 9.06 8.29 16.82
C TYR A 366 9.72 9.66 16.67
N GLU A 367 9.63 10.29 15.51
CA GLU A 367 10.14 11.65 15.26
C GLU A 367 9.43 12.69 16.15
N GLN A 368 8.10 12.60 16.28
CA GLN A 368 7.34 13.45 17.20
C GLN A 368 7.78 13.25 18.66
N LEU A 369 7.98 12.00 19.09
CA LEU A 369 8.42 11.69 20.44
C LEU A 369 9.84 12.22 20.70
N GLN A 370 10.74 12.14 19.72
CA GLN A 370 12.08 12.72 19.81
C GLN A 370 12.03 14.25 19.94
N LEU A 371 11.18 14.92 19.18
CA LEU A 371 11.00 16.37 19.30
C LEU A 371 10.49 16.77 20.68
N LEU A 372 9.48 16.04 21.19
CA LEU A 372 8.95 16.27 22.53
C LEU A 372 10.02 16.03 23.61
N HIS A 373 10.78 14.93 23.50
CA HIS A 373 11.89 14.65 24.41
C HIS A 373 12.94 15.76 24.38
N LYS A 374 13.29 16.28 23.20
CA LYS A 374 14.22 17.39 23.05
C LYS A 374 13.71 18.66 23.73
N GLY A 375 12.42 18.98 23.56
CA GLY A 375 11.76 20.09 24.26
C GLY A 375 11.80 19.94 25.79
N THR A 376 11.40 18.78 26.31
CA THR A 376 11.45 18.50 27.75
C THR A 376 12.87 18.54 28.30
N SER A 377 13.87 18.08 27.53
CA SER A 377 15.28 18.15 27.91
C SER A 377 15.77 19.60 28.01
N THR A 378 15.39 20.47 27.07
CA THR A 378 15.73 21.90 27.14
C THR A 378 15.04 22.60 28.30
N ASP A 379 13.79 22.24 28.59
CA ASP A 379 13.06 22.78 29.74
C ASP A 379 13.71 22.34 31.06
N PHE A 380 14.13 21.08 31.15
CA PHE A 380 14.85 20.55 32.31
C PHE A 380 16.18 21.30 32.54
N GLU A 381 16.97 21.53 31.48
CA GLU A 381 18.19 22.34 31.57
C GLU A 381 17.92 23.78 32.02
N CYS A 382 16.83 24.39 31.55
CA CYS A 382 16.42 25.73 31.97
C CYS A 382 16.05 25.77 33.46
N ILE A 383 15.24 24.81 33.92
CA ILE A 383 14.87 24.67 35.33
C ILE A 383 16.10 24.42 36.19
N GLN A 384 17.07 23.63 35.72
CA GLN A 384 18.31 23.39 36.43
C GLN A 384 19.12 24.69 36.62
N LYS A 385 19.25 25.52 35.56
CA LYS A 385 19.92 26.82 35.66
C LYS A 385 19.22 27.76 36.64
N ILE A 386 17.89 27.83 36.59
CA ILE A 386 17.10 28.63 37.53
C ILE A 386 17.32 28.15 38.98
N ASN A 387 17.35 26.83 39.21
CA ASN A 387 17.64 26.27 40.54
C ASN A 387 19.05 26.61 41.03
N GLU A 388 20.06 26.60 40.16
CA GLU A 388 21.42 27.01 40.51
C GLU A 388 21.51 28.51 40.85
N GLU A 389 20.83 29.36 40.08
CA GLU A 389 20.71 30.80 40.37
C GLU A 389 20.00 31.05 41.70
N GLN A 390 18.90 30.35 41.97
CA GLN A 390 18.18 30.44 43.23
C GLN A 390 19.05 29.99 44.41
N LYS A 391 19.81 28.89 44.28
CA LYS A 391 20.77 28.46 45.32
C LYS A 391 21.83 29.52 45.59
N SER A 392 22.38 30.14 44.56
CA SER A 392 23.35 31.24 44.69
C SER A 392 22.73 32.44 45.42
N GLN A 393 21.48 32.77 45.11
CA GLN A 393 20.77 33.86 45.76
C GLN A 393 20.45 33.57 47.23
N ILE A 394 20.04 32.33 47.56
CA ILE A 394 19.82 31.88 48.94
C ILE A 394 21.12 32.02 49.73
N ALA A 395 22.25 31.54 49.21
CA ALA A 395 23.55 31.66 49.89
C ALA A 395 23.95 33.13 50.16
N LYS A 396 23.65 34.06 49.25
CA LYS A 396 23.86 35.50 49.49
C LYS A 396 22.99 36.01 50.63
N LEU A 397 21.71 35.64 50.66
CA LEU A 397 20.79 36.04 51.72
C LEU A 397 21.21 35.46 53.08
N GLU A 398 21.63 34.20 53.14
CA GLU A 398 22.16 33.57 54.36
C GLU A 398 23.39 34.31 54.90
N ASN A 399 24.31 34.74 54.03
CA ASN A 399 25.48 35.53 54.42
C ASN A 399 25.10 36.91 54.97
N ILE A 400 24.13 37.60 54.34
CA ILE A 400 23.62 38.88 54.83
C ILE A 400 22.94 38.69 56.19
N GLU A 401 22.11 37.65 56.32
CA GLU A 401 21.42 37.33 57.56
C GLU A 401 22.42 37.05 58.68
N LYS A 402 23.48 36.28 58.42
CA LYS A 402 24.56 36.04 59.37
C LYS A 402 25.25 37.33 59.80
N SER A 403 25.59 38.22 58.86
CA SER A 403 26.19 39.52 59.16
C SER A 403 25.28 40.40 60.03
N LEU A 404 23.97 40.42 59.74
CA LEU A 404 22.99 41.14 60.55
C LEU A 404 22.84 40.54 61.95
N ARG A 405 22.86 39.20 62.08
CA ARG A 405 22.84 38.54 63.40
C ARG A 405 24.07 38.89 64.23
N ASP A 406 25.25 38.95 63.62
CA ASP A 406 26.48 39.32 64.31
C ASP A 406 26.46 40.80 64.74
N GLN A 407 25.97 41.70 63.89
CA GLN A 407 25.74 43.10 64.26
C GLN A 407 24.73 43.26 65.41
N LEU A 408 23.66 42.48 65.42
CA LEU A 408 22.68 42.47 66.51
C LEU A 408 23.30 42.00 67.83
N LYS A 409 24.16 40.98 67.80
CA LYS A 409 24.91 40.52 68.99
C LYS A 409 25.84 41.61 69.51
N GLU A 410 26.62 42.25 68.63
CA GLU A 410 27.53 43.33 69.03
C GLU A 410 26.75 44.50 69.64
N LEU A 411 25.58 44.83 69.08
CA LEU A 411 24.71 45.87 69.62
C LEU A 411 24.12 45.48 70.98
N ASP A 412 23.75 44.22 71.17
CA ASP A 412 23.26 43.71 72.46
C ASP A 412 24.36 43.74 73.53
N GLU A 413 25.59 43.36 73.19
CA GLU A 413 26.76 43.48 74.09
C GLU A 413 27.03 44.93 74.49
N LYS A 414 26.96 45.87 73.53
CA LYS A 414 27.06 47.31 73.80
C LYS A 414 25.91 47.79 74.69
N TYR A 415 24.69 47.33 74.45
CA TYR A 415 23.55 47.66 75.29
C TYR A 415 23.73 47.13 76.71
N GLN A 416 24.16 45.88 76.90
CA GLN A 416 24.42 45.28 78.21
C GLN A 416 25.54 46.00 78.97
N THR A 417 26.63 46.38 78.30
CA THR A 417 27.73 47.15 78.93
C THR A 417 27.28 48.54 79.37
N VAL A 418 26.54 49.26 78.52
CA VAL A 418 25.95 50.55 78.88
C VAL A 418 24.97 50.39 80.04
N ASN A 419 24.13 49.35 80.03
CA ASN A 419 23.19 49.09 81.11
C ASN A 419 23.90 48.80 82.44
N LYS A 420 25.01 48.04 82.43
CA LYS A 420 25.84 47.82 83.62
C LYS A 420 26.46 49.12 84.15
N LEU A 421 26.98 49.97 83.27
CA LEU A 421 27.53 51.27 83.67
C LEU A 421 26.43 52.19 84.24
N TYR A 422 25.24 52.15 83.65
CA TYR A 422 24.08 52.86 84.17
C TYR A 422 23.71 52.37 85.58
N GLU A 423 23.58 51.05 85.78
CA GLU A 423 23.33 50.44 87.11
C GLU A 423 24.40 50.81 88.15
N GLN A 424 25.69 50.81 87.76
CA GLN A 424 26.78 51.25 88.62
C GLN A 424 26.67 52.73 89.00
N THR A 425 26.33 53.59 88.04
CA THR A 425 26.16 55.03 88.27
C THR A 425 24.98 55.30 89.20
N VAL A 426 23.88 54.58 89.02
CA VAL A 426 22.71 54.64 89.92
C VAL A 426 23.12 54.23 91.33
N LYS A 427 23.88 53.16 91.50
CA LYS A 427 24.36 52.72 92.82
C LYS A 427 25.27 53.76 93.49
N GLN A 428 26.22 54.34 92.74
CA GLN A 428 27.08 55.42 93.26
C GLN A 428 26.26 56.66 93.66
N TYR A 429 25.21 56.97 92.91
CA TYR A 429 24.30 58.05 93.23
C TYR A 429 23.54 57.77 94.54
N ASP A 430 23.03 56.56 94.73
CA ASP A 430 22.33 56.15 95.96
C ASP A 430 23.26 56.13 97.18
N ASP A 431 24.51 55.69 97.01
CA ASP A 431 25.54 55.71 98.05
C ASP A 431 25.87 57.16 98.47
N SER A 432 26.09 58.06 97.49
CA SER A 432 26.33 59.49 97.72
C SER A 432 25.13 60.15 98.40
N LEU A 433 23.92 59.78 98.01
CA LEU A 433 22.68 60.28 98.61
C LEU A 433 22.56 59.83 100.07
N SER A 434 22.93 58.59 100.37
CA SER A 434 23.00 58.05 101.73
C SER A 434 24.07 58.77 102.56
N GLU A 435 25.24 59.03 101.98
CA GLU A 435 26.31 59.80 102.62
C GLU A 435 25.86 61.22 102.96
N ILE A 436 25.23 61.93 102.02
CA ILE A 436 24.64 63.25 102.26
C ILE A 436 23.61 63.19 103.39
N GLN A 437 22.77 62.15 103.43
CA GLN A 437 21.81 61.98 104.52
C GLN A 437 22.49 61.76 105.89
N THR A 438 23.57 60.99 105.96
CA THR A 438 24.31 60.77 107.21
C THR A 438 25.07 62.03 107.65
N LEU A 439 25.73 62.74 106.73
CA LEU A 439 26.35 64.04 106.99
C LEU A 439 25.32 65.05 107.48
N LYS A 440 24.13 65.09 106.86
CA LYS A 440 23.02 65.93 107.32
C LYS A 440 22.62 65.59 108.77
N LYS A 441 22.50 64.30 109.12
CA LYS A 441 22.23 63.87 110.51
C LYS A 441 23.36 64.25 111.47
N LYS A 442 24.63 64.10 111.06
CA LYS A 442 25.81 64.46 111.86
C LYS A 442 25.92 65.97 112.06
N HIS A 443 25.74 66.77 111.02
CA HIS A 443 25.66 68.22 111.13
C HIS A 443 24.49 68.66 112.01
N GLN A 444 23.34 68.01 111.91
CA GLN A 444 22.21 68.28 112.79
C GLN A 444 22.53 67.95 114.25
N ALA A 445 23.25 66.86 114.52
CA ALA A 445 23.74 66.52 115.86
C ALA A 445 24.78 67.53 116.38
N ASN A 446 25.79 67.87 115.58
CA ASN A 446 26.78 68.89 115.91
C ASN A 446 26.13 70.26 116.15
N THR A 447 25.14 70.64 115.34
CA THR A 447 24.38 71.87 115.53
C THR A 447 23.62 71.83 116.86
N LYS A 448 23.01 70.69 117.22
CA LYS A 448 22.37 70.51 118.53
C LYS A 448 23.37 70.59 119.69
N ASP A 449 24.58 70.06 119.54
CA ASP A 449 25.61 70.12 120.57
C ASP A 449 26.23 71.53 120.70
N LEU A 450 26.45 72.26 119.61
CA LEU A 450 26.82 73.68 119.66
C LEU A 450 25.72 74.53 120.32
N ILE A 451 24.45 74.24 120.06
CA ILE A 451 23.32 74.89 120.76
C ILE A 451 23.38 74.58 122.26
N LYS A 452 23.66 73.33 122.66
CA LYS A 452 23.82 72.96 124.08
C LYS A 452 25.01 73.65 124.74
N GLN A 453 26.15 73.78 124.05
CA GLN A 453 27.33 74.50 124.55
C GLN A 453 27.06 76.00 124.68
N LEU A 454 26.35 76.61 123.71
CA LEU A 454 25.86 78.00 123.82
C LEU A 454 24.88 78.18 124.99
N GLN A 455 24.04 77.19 125.27
CA GLN A 455 23.11 77.22 126.41
C GLN A 455 23.79 76.99 127.77
N GLN A 456 24.93 76.28 127.84
CA GLN A 456 25.68 76.07 129.09
C GLN A 456 26.58 77.26 129.49
N LEU A 457 26.87 78.19 128.58
CA LEU A 457 27.63 79.42 128.86
C LEU A 457 26.75 80.63 129.25
N GLN A 458 25.44 80.44 129.48
CA GLN A 458 24.56 81.50 129.99
C GLN A 458 23.88 81.10 131.32
N LYS A 459 24.43 81.59 132.44
CA LYS A 459 23.69 81.87 133.69
C LYS A 459 23.67 83.39 133.95
N PRO A 460 22.62 83.93 134.58
CA PRO A 460 22.01 85.20 134.15
C PRO A 460 22.56 86.42 134.91
N LYS A 461 22.88 87.51 134.18
CA LYS A 461 22.91 88.89 134.70
C LYS A 461 22.51 89.92 133.64
N SER A 462 21.67 90.83 134.13
CA SER A 462 21.15 92.13 133.69
C SER A 462 21.84 92.94 132.57
N THR A 463 20.96 93.43 131.66
CA THR A 463 20.81 94.79 131.11
C THR A 463 21.89 95.49 130.26
N ASN A 464 21.36 96.09 129.18
CA ASN A 464 21.80 97.24 128.37
C ASN A 464 22.85 96.96 127.27
N ASN A 465 22.49 96.99 125.99
CA ASN A 465 22.06 98.09 125.11
C ASN A 465 23.22 98.80 124.37
N ILE A 466 23.16 98.67 123.03
CA ILE A 466 23.38 99.71 121.99
C ILE A 466 24.62 99.56 121.08
N LEU A 467 24.30 99.52 119.76
CA LEU A 467 25.11 99.73 118.53
C LEU A 467 26.16 98.64 118.19
N HIS A 468 26.47 98.25 116.94
CA HIS A 468 26.25 98.85 115.62
C HIS A 468 26.50 97.78 114.52
N LYS A 469 25.64 97.74 113.48
CA LYS A 469 26.01 97.70 112.04
C LYS A 469 26.73 96.46 111.44
N GLN A 470 25.93 95.58 110.82
CA GLN A 470 26.06 95.14 109.40
C GLN A 470 24.71 94.51 108.97
N ASN A 471 23.75 95.29 108.45
CA ASN A 471 23.49 95.54 107.02
C ASN A 471 23.59 94.26 106.15
N SER A 472 22.44 93.69 105.73
CA SER A 472 21.67 94.12 104.55
C SER A 472 22.41 93.82 103.24
N PHE A 473 22.15 92.62 102.69
CA PHE A 473 22.11 92.22 101.28
C PHE A 473 21.84 90.69 101.35
N ARG A 474 20.80 90.10 100.78
CA ARG A 474 20.08 90.49 99.58
C ARG A 474 18.75 89.76 99.53
N GLN A 475 17.69 90.54 99.70
CA GLN A 475 16.44 90.37 98.98
C GLN A 475 16.75 90.44 97.48
N GLU A 476 16.90 89.30 96.81
CA GLU A 476 16.80 89.08 95.36
C GLU A 476 17.02 87.57 95.12
N HIS A 477 16.27 86.96 94.21
CA HIS A 477 16.19 85.51 93.92
C HIS A 477 15.11 84.70 94.67
N LYS A 478 14.00 85.35 95.05
CA LYS A 478 12.67 84.72 95.09
C LYS A 478 11.93 84.81 93.73
N SER A 479 12.68 85.04 92.65
CA SER A 479 12.17 85.28 91.29
C SER A 479 13.05 84.70 90.15
N ALA A 480 13.95 83.75 90.41
CA ALA A 480 14.83 83.19 89.37
C ALA A 480 14.92 81.67 89.27
N LEU A 481 14.06 80.91 89.96
CA LEU A 481 13.95 79.44 89.77
C LEU A 481 12.58 79.02 89.20
N LYS A 482 11.94 79.91 88.46
CA LYS A 482 10.72 79.65 87.65
C LYS A 482 10.89 80.04 86.17
N VAL A 483 12.13 80.20 85.69
CA VAL A 483 12.43 80.58 84.29
C VAL A 483 13.25 79.53 83.51
N GLU A 484 13.77 78.48 84.15
CA GLU A 484 14.45 77.39 83.43
C GLU A 484 13.54 76.21 83.03
N ASP A 485 12.35 76.07 83.64
CA ASP A 485 11.41 74.97 83.31
C ASP A 485 10.39 75.31 82.20
N VAL A 486 10.35 76.55 81.73
CA VAL A 486 9.47 76.96 80.62
C VAL A 486 10.26 77.20 79.32
N THR A 487 11.56 77.51 79.41
CA THR A 487 12.38 77.80 78.23
C THR A 487 12.99 76.54 77.58
N ARG A 488 13.04 75.40 78.30
CA ARG A 488 13.48 74.11 77.75
C ARG A 488 12.36 73.30 77.08
N ARG A 489 11.08 73.60 77.37
CA ARG A 489 9.91 73.01 76.70
C ARG A 489 9.52 73.72 75.39
N GLN A 490 10.03 74.93 75.14
CA GLN A 490 9.68 75.71 73.96
C GLN A 490 10.74 75.71 72.84
N GLN A 491 11.91 75.11 73.07
CA GLN A 491 12.96 74.92 72.04
C GLN A 491 13.00 73.48 71.45
N LEU A 492 12.15 72.57 71.93
CA LEU A 492 11.96 71.22 71.38
C LEU A 492 10.67 71.07 70.55
N ALA A 493 9.90 72.15 70.33
CA ALA A 493 8.66 72.14 69.54
C ALA A 493 8.76 72.85 68.18
N ASN A 494 9.88 73.48 67.83
CA ASN A 494 10.05 74.27 66.60
C ASN A 494 11.23 73.82 65.71
N LYS A 495 11.49 72.52 65.65
CA LYS A 495 12.35 71.89 64.63
C LYS A 495 11.81 70.54 64.15
N ASN A 496 10.48 70.40 64.09
CA ASN A 496 9.83 69.23 63.49
C ASN A 496 8.51 69.58 62.77
N ARG A 497 8.51 70.74 62.10
CA ARG A 497 7.54 71.07 61.06
C ARG A 497 8.35 71.29 59.79
N ASN A 498 8.15 70.39 58.84
CA ASN A 498 8.74 70.34 57.49
C ASN A 498 10.08 69.57 57.43
N ASN A 499 9.98 68.28 57.10
CA ASN A 499 10.80 67.54 56.10
C ASN A 499 11.08 66.07 56.47
N SER A 500 10.06 65.22 56.65
CA SER A 500 10.27 63.74 56.67
C SER A 500 8.99 62.87 56.69
N SER A 501 7.84 63.36 56.23
CA SER A 501 6.66 62.51 55.99
C SER A 501 5.91 62.84 54.71
N SER A 502 5.99 64.09 54.24
CA SER A 502 5.32 64.51 53.01
C SER A 502 6.09 64.15 51.74
N LEU A 503 7.42 64.08 51.74
CA LEU A 503 8.18 63.79 50.52
C LEU A 503 8.11 62.30 50.14
N MET A 504 8.13 61.39 51.12
CA MET A 504 8.03 59.95 50.87
C MET A 504 6.59 59.56 50.48
N ALA A 505 5.57 60.17 51.09
CA ALA A 505 4.18 60.00 50.66
C ALA A 505 3.90 60.62 49.28
N THR A 506 4.49 61.77 48.96
CA THR A 506 4.32 62.42 47.65
C THR A 506 5.13 61.72 46.55
N LEU A 507 6.32 61.18 46.85
CA LEU A 507 7.13 60.40 45.90
C LEU A 507 6.59 58.97 45.73
N TYR A 508 6.05 58.34 46.78
CA TYR A 508 5.39 57.04 46.70
C TYR A 508 4.04 57.12 45.97
N ASN A 509 3.24 58.18 46.21
CA ASN A 509 1.99 58.42 45.48
C ASN A 509 2.22 58.90 44.05
N ARG A 510 3.28 59.66 43.76
CA ARG A 510 3.66 60.10 42.40
C ARG A 510 4.34 58.99 41.60
N ALA A 511 5.09 58.08 42.23
CA ALA A 511 5.59 56.88 41.58
C ALA A 511 4.44 55.90 41.25
N THR A 512 3.47 55.71 42.15
CA THR A 512 2.31 54.84 41.90
C THR A 512 1.30 55.44 40.92
N THR A 513 1.07 56.76 40.89
CA THR A 513 0.21 57.38 39.83
C THR A 513 0.91 57.51 38.49
N THR A 514 2.23 57.71 38.44
CA THR A 514 2.96 57.75 37.15
C THR A 514 3.15 56.34 36.58
N VAL A 515 3.36 55.33 37.43
CA VAL A 515 3.34 53.91 37.02
C VAL A 515 1.93 53.52 36.59
N ASN A 516 0.86 53.78 37.35
CA ASN A 516 -0.51 53.39 36.97
C ASN A 516 -1.07 54.15 35.74
N HIS A 517 -0.63 55.40 35.48
CA HIS A 517 -1.08 56.16 34.29
C HIS A 517 -0.25 55.86 33.04
N THR A 518 0.97 55.30 33.16
CA THR A 518 1.75 54.82 32.01
C THR A 518 1.53 53.33 31.74
N THR A 519 1.30 52.50 32.77
CA THR A 519 0.94 51.09 32.60
C THR A 519 -0.47 50.92 32.06
N ASN A 520 -1.46 51.72 32.47
CA ASN A 520 -2.82 51.62 31.90
C ASN A 520 -2.93 52.21 30.48
N LYS A 521 -2.14 53.22 30.12
CA LYS A 521 -2.15 53.78 28.75
C LYS A 521 -1.33 52.96 27.75
N LEU A 522 -0.40 52.14 28.22
CA LEU A 522 0.28 51.11 27.41
C LEU A 522 -0.51 49.80 27.34
N PHE A 523 -1.43 49.53 28.28
CA PHE A 523 -2.30 48.35 28.25
C PHE A 523 -3.62 48.53 27.47
N GLU A 524 -4.08 49.75 27.21
CA GLU A 524 -5.34 49.99 26.46
C GLU A 524 -5.16 50.12 24.92
N GLN A 525 -3.94 50.08 24.39
CA GLN A 525 -3.70 50.02 22.94
C GLN A 525 -2.99 48.74 22.46
N SER A 526 -2.73 47.80 23.36
CA SER A 526 -2.38 46.44 22.99
C SER A 526 -3.27 45.48 23.78
N SER A 527 -4.42 45.15 23.20
CA SER A 527 -5.16 43.97 23.65
C SER A 527 -4.16 42.80 23.64
N PRO A 528 -3.90 42.11 24.76
CA PRO A 528 -3.12 40.89 24.71
C PRO A 528 -3.88 39.96 23.78
N MET A 529 -3.23 39.57 22.69
CA MET A 529 -3.64 38.45 21.87
C MET A 529 -3.95 37.31 22.84
N THR A 530 -5.22 36.99 23.06
CA THR A 530 -5.60 35.82 23.86
C THR A 530 -4.89 34.63 23.24
N LEU A 531 -4.48 33.65 24.07
CA LEU A 531 -3.86 32.39 23.60
C LEU A 531 -4.63 31.82 22.40
N GLU A 532 -5.95 31.99 22.37
CA GLU A 532 -6.82 31.66 21.26
C GLU A 532 -6.52 32.45 19.98
N THR A 533 -6.42 33.78 20.01
CA THR A 533 -5.99 34.57 18.84
C THR A 533 -4.54 34.29 18.42
N ALA A 534 -3.64 33.95 19.35
CA ALA A 534 -2.25 33.58 19.06
C ALA A 534 -2.16 32.21 18.39
N LEU A 535 -2.95 31.23 18.86
CA LEU A 535 -3.12 29.93 18.23
C LEU A 535 -3.81 30.06 16.86
N ASP A 536 -4.76 30.98 16.72
CA ASP A 536 -5.47 31.22 15.46
C ASP A 536 -4.57 31.90 14.42
N VAL A 537 -3.68 32.82 14.85
CA VAL A 537 -2.63 33.38 13.98
C VAL A 537 -1.53 32.38 13.69
N MET A 538 -1.11 31.53 14.65
CA MET A 538 -0.18 30.43 14.39
C MET A 538 -0.77 29.42 13.40
N GLY A 539 -2.05 29.05 13.54
CA GLY A 539 -2.75 28.17 12.60
C GLY A 539 -2.87 28.78 11.21
N LYS A 540 -3.15 30.08 11.10
CA LYS A 540 -3.14 30.80 9.82
C LYS A 540 -1.74 30.91 9.23
N LEU A 541 -0.71 31.16 10.03
CA LEU A 541 0.68 31.18 9.57
C LEU A 541 1.11 29.79 9.10
N GLN A 542 0.71 28.74 9.81
CA GLN A 542 1.00 27.36 9.47
C GLN A 542 0.29 26.96 8.17
N SER A 543 -0.99 27.32 7.99
CA SER A 543 -1.71 27.11 6.74
C SER A 543 -1.05 27.87 5.57
N VAL A 544 -0.62 29.12 5.76
CA VAL A 544 0.10 29.88 4.72
C VAL A 544 1.48 29.27 4.43
N LEU A 545 2.17 28.75 5.44
CA LEU A 545 3.45 28.07 5.26
C LEU A 545 3.29 26.74 4.51
N GLU A 546 2.25 25.97 4.85
CA GLU A 546 1.88 24.73 4.16
C GLU A 546 1.48 25.00 2.71
N ASP A 547 0.67 26.03 2.44
CA ASP A 547 0.32 26.45 1.08
C ASP A 547 1.54 26.93 0.28
N THR A 548 2.46 27.63 0.95
CA THR A 548 3.70 28.11 0.33
C THR A 548 4.67 26.96 0.07
N LEU A 549 4.78 26.00 0.98
CA LEU A 549 5.57 24.78 0.80
C LEU A 549 5.00 23.92 -0.31
N LEU A 550 3.67 23.74 -0.37
CA LEU A 550 3.00 23.00 -1.43
C LEU A 550 3.23 23.67 -2.79
N LYS A 551 3.06 25.01 -2.88
CA LYS A 551 3.43 25.76 -4.09
C LYS A 551 4.90 25.60 -4.45
N ASN A 552 5.81 25.60 -3.49
CA ASN A 552 7.24 25.42 -3.75
C ASN A 552 7.56 23.98 -4.21
N ILE A 553 6.90 22.97 -3.66
CA ILE A 553 7.01 21.56 -4.10
C ILE A 553 6.47 21.44 -5.53
N THR A 554 5.29 21.97 -5.82
CA THR A 554 4.71 21.94 -7.17
C THR A 554 5.55 22.73 -8.17
N LEU A 555 6.10 23.89 -7.79
CA LEU A 555 7.02 24.65 -8.64
C LEU A 555 8.33 23.90 -8.86
N LYS A 556 8.85 23.21 -7.83
CA LYS A 556 10.06 22.38 -7.93
C LYS A 556 9.81 21.19 -8.84
N GLU A 557 8.70 20.48 -8.68
CA GLU A 557 8.27 19.39 -9.57
C GLU A 557 8.06 19.87 -11.01
N ASN A 558 7.49 21.06 -11.21
CA ASN A 558 7.34 21.64 -12.54
C ASN A 558 8.69 22.01 -13.16
N VAL A 559 9.62 22.58 -12.38
CA VAL A 559 10.99 22.89 -12.82
C VAL A 559 11.78 21.62 -13.09
N ASP A 560 11.63 20.57 -12.28
CA ASP A 560 12.29 19.28 -12.46
C ASP A 560 11.69 18.53 -13.66
N THR A 561 10.38 18.66 -13.90
CA THR A 561 9.71 18.14 -15.10
C THR A 561 10.15 18.89 -16.36
N LEU A 562 10.33 20.21 -16.28
CA LEU A 562 10.87 21.03 -17.38
C LEU A 562 12.36 20.71 -17.63
N ASN A 563 13.16 20.55 -16.59
CA ASN A 563 14.57 20.15 -16.68
C ASN A 563 14.73 18.72 -17.21
N LYS A 564 13.79 17.81 -16.90
CA LYS A 564 13.74 16.45 -17.47
C LYS A 564 13.27 16.43 -18.93
N LYS A 565 12.46 17.41 -19.34
CA LYS A 565 12.06 17.65 -20.74
C LYS A 565 13.12 18.41 -21.56
N MET A 566 14.02 19.17 -20.94
CA MET A 566 15.07 19.94 -21.62
C MET A 566 16.13 19.11 -22.39
N PRO A 567 16.60 17.92 -21.92
CA PRO A 567 17.46 17.05 -22.71
C PRO A 567 16.70 16.30 -23.83
N ILE A 568 15.37 16.20 -23.74
CA ILE A 568 14.52 15.58 -24.77
C ILE A 568 14.39 16.48 -26.01
N VAL A 569 14.53 17.80 -25.85
CA VAL A 569 14.46 18.76 -26.97
C VAL A 569 15.67 18.68 -27.91
N LYS A 570 16.81 18.10 -27.49
CA LYS A 570 17.98 17.88 -28.37
C LYS A 570 17.96 16.55 -29.14
N SER A 571 17.07 15.62 -28.80
CA SER A 571 16.90 14.33 -29.48
C SER A 571 15.55 14.16 -30.20
N ALA A 572 14.73 15.21 -30.23
CA ALA A 572 13.36 15.20 -30.75
C ALA A 572 13.21 15.26 -32.29
N SER A 573 14.24 14.94 -33.08
CA SER A 573 14.09 14.81 -34.53
C SER A 573 13.75 13.38 -35.00
N THR A 574 13.72 12.39 -34.11
CA THR A 574 13.56 10.97 -34.51
C THR A 574 12.51 10.17 -33.73
N ILE A 575 11.82 10.74 -32.73
CA ILE A 575 10.86 10.00 -31.87
C ILE A 575 9.40 10.47 -32.03
N SER A 576 9.15 11.59 -32.69
CA SER A 576 7.78 12.13 -32.85
C SER A 576 6.90 11.37 -33.83
N GLU A 577 7.45 10.60 -34.77
CA GLU A 577 6.63 9.86 -35.76
C GLU A 577 6.08 8.53 -35.22
N SER A 578 6.78 7.83 -34.31
CA SER A 578 6.31 6.52 -33.83
C SER A 578 5.12 6.64 -32.88
N THR A 579 5.17 7.58 -31.93
CA THR A 579 4.10 7.78 -30.95
C THR A 579 2.83 8.38 -31.56
N THR A 580 2.95 9.21 -32.61
CA THR A 580 1.77 9.69 -33.35
C THR A 580 1.13 8.62 -34.21
N ASN A 581 1.91 7.67 -34.71
CA ASN A 581 1.39 6.54 -35.48
C ASN A 581 0.68 5.53 -34.57
N GLU A 582 1.25 5.22 -33.40
CA GLU A 582 0.64 4.34 -32.40
C GLU A 582 -0.71 4.90 -31.89
N ALA A 583 -0.79 6.20 -31.60
CA ALA A 583 -2.04 6.85 -31.20
C ALA A 583 -3.11 6.86 -32.31
N ARG A 584 -2.67 6.91 -33.58
CA ARG A 584 -3.57 6.88 -34.74
C ARG A 584 -4.11 5.47 -35.00
N GLU A 585 -3.26 4.46 -34.89
CA GLU A 585 -3.65 3.05 -34.99
C GLU A 585 -4.62 2.65 -33.87
N ALA A 586 -4.35 3.07 -32.62
CA ALA A 586 -5.25 2.82 -31.49
C ALA A 586 -6.65 3.45 -31.71
N LEU A 587 -6.70 4.65 -32.28
CA LEU A 587 -7.96 5.35 -32.57
C LEU A 587 -8.72 4.69 -33.75
N ASP A 588 -8.00 4.14 -34.72
CA ASP A 588 -8.58 3.38 -35.82
C ASP A 588 -9.18 2.05 -35.33
N CYS A 589 -8.47 1.30 -34.47
CA CYS A 589 -9.00 0.11 -33.82
C CYS A 589 -10.24 0.41 -32.94
N LEU A 590 -10.22 1.50 -32.17
CA LEU A 590 -11.38 1.94 -31.38
C LEU A 590 -12.58 2.30 -32.28
N HIS A 591 -12.34 2.87 -33.46
CA HIS A 591 -13.40 3.19 -34.40
C HIS A 591 -14.02 1.94 -35.02
N GLU A 592 -13.22 0.92 -35.34
CA GLU A 592 -13.71 -0.38 -35.81
C GLU A 592 -14.53 -1.10 -34.74
N LEU A 593 -14.07 -1.10 -33.48
CA LEU A 593 -14.84 -1.63 -32.34
C LEU A 593 -16.17 -0.89 -32.16
N SER A 594 -16.17 0.43 -32.31
CA SER A 594 -17.38 1.25 -32.26
C SER A 594 -18.39 0.90 -33.35
N GLN A 595 -17.92 0.56 -34.56
CA GLN A 595 -18.78 0.10 -35.66
C GLN A 595 -19.33 -1.31 -35.40
N LEU A 596 -18.49 -2.23 -34.93
CA LEU A 596 -18.90 -3.60 -34.60
C LEU A 596 -19.97 -3.64 -33.49
N LEU A 597 -19.82 -2.78 -32.48
CA LEU A 597 -20.77 -2.64 -31.38
C LEU A 597 -22.00 -1.79 -31.75
N ASN A 598 -22.13 -1.36 -33.00
CA ASN A 598 -23.21 -0.52 -33.51
C ASN A 598 -23.47 0.71 -32.63
N THR A 599 -22.42 1.28 -32.05
CA THR A 599 -22.57 2.43 -31.16
C THR A 599 -22.96 3.68 -31.92
N GLY A 600 -22.80 3.73 -33.26
CA GLY A 600 -23.16 4.88 -34.10
C GLY A 600 -22.31 6.13 -33.86
N LEU A 601 -21.14 6.00 -33.22
CA LEU A 601 -20.19 7.10 -33.02
C LEU A 601 -19.33 7.28 -34.27
N ASP A 602 -19.36 8.47 -34.85
CA ASP A 602 -18.44 8.85 -35.91
C ASP A 602 -17.05 9.10 -35.33
N LYS A 603 -16.03 8.99 -36.20
CA LYS A 603 -14.62 9.06 -35.81
C LYS A 603 -14.26 10.36 -35.06
N LYS A 604 -14.92 11.49 -35.39
CA LYS A 604 -14.69 12.77 -34.72
C LYS A 604 -15.25 12.77 -33.29
N THR A 605 -16.46 12.26 -33.09
CA THR A 605 -17.08 12.16 -31.75
C THR A 605 -16.33 11.17 -30.87
N LEU A 606 -15.88 10.05 -31.44
CA LEU A 606 -15.05 9.09 -30.72
C LEU A 606 -13.72 9.72 -30.26
N THR A 607 -13.06 10.50 -31.12
CA THR A 607 -11.84 11.25 -30.76
C THR A 607 -12.10 12.24 -29.63
N ALA A 608 -13.25 12.93 -29.65
CA ALA A 608 -13.64 13.85 -28.58
C ALA A 608 -13.90 13.11 -27.26
N CYS A 609 -14.56 11.95 -27.31
CA CYS A 609 -14.79 11.11 -26.14
C CYS A 609 -13.48 10.61 -25.52
N VAL A 610 -12.52 10.16 -26.34
CA VAL A 610 -11.20 9.72 -25.86
C VAL A 610 -10.47 10.88 -25.16
N ARG A 611 -10.48 12.09 -25.74
CA ARG A 611 -9.87 13.27 -25.12
C ARG A 611 -10.52 13.66 -23.79
N LEU A 612 -11.84 13.49 -23.67
CA LEU A 612 -12.55 13.76 -22.42
C LEU A 612 -12.23 12.71 -21.35
N LEU A 613 -12.10 11.44 -21.73
CA LEU A 613 -11.63 10.38 -20.84
C LEU A 613 -10.19 10.62 -20.38
N GLU A 614 -9.30 11.04 -21.30
CA GLU A 614 -7.91 11.43 -20.98
C GLU A 614 -7.84 12.67 -20.06
N ALA A 615 -8.82 13.56 -20.14
CA ALA A 615 -8.96 14.71 -19.23
C ALA A 615 -9.57 14.32 -17.86
N GLY A 616 -9.82 13.04 -17.61
CA GLY A 616 -10.32 12.52 -16.33
C GLY A 616 -11.83 12.54 -16.17
N VAL A 617 -12.60 12.69 -17.25
CA VAL A 617 -14.08 12.62 -17.19
C VAL A 617 -14.51 11.17 -16.97
N HIS A 618 -15.45 10.95 -16.04
CA HIS A 618 -15.97 9.61 -15.74
C HIS A 618 -16.71 9.00 -16.95
N PRO A 619 -16.44 7.74 -17.34
CA PRO A 619 -17.01 7.13 -18.55
C PRO A 619 -18.54 7.06 -18.54
N ASP A 620 -19.15 6.78 -17.38
CA ASP A 620 -20.62 6.71 -17.28
C ASP A 620 -21.30 8.08 -17.47
N ALA A 621 -20.66 9.17 -17.01
CA ALA A 621 -21.18 10.52 -17.20
C ALA A 621 -21.10 10.92 -18.68
N LEU A 622 -19.99 10.57 -19.34
CA LEU A 622 -19.81 10.81 -20.77
C LEU A 622 -20.82 10.03 -21.63
N ALA A 623 -21.11 8.77 -21.27
CA ALA A 623 -22.10 7.95 -21.96
C ALA A 623 -23.53 8.56 -21.85
N GLN A 624 -23.91 9.06 -20.67
CA GLN A 624 -25.19 9.74 -20.47
C GLN A 624 -25.30 11.02 -21.32
N ILE A 625 -24.25 11.84 -21.36
CA ILE A 625 -24.21 13.06 -22.19
C ILE A 625 -24.35 12.72 -23.67
N VAL A 626 -23.63 11.70 -24.15
CA VAL A 626 -23.73 11.24 -25.54
C VAL A 626 -25.14 10.73 -25.88
N GLN A 627 -25.81 10.05 -24.95
CA GLN A 627 -27.19 9.61 -25.14
C GLN A 627 -28.17 10.79 -25.20
N VAL A 628 -28.01 11.78 -24.31
CA VAL A 628 -28.86 12.98 -24.27
C VAL A 628 -28.71 13.82 -25.56
N LEU A 629 -27.47 14.06 -25.99
CA LEU A 629 -27.18 14.79 -27.24
C LEU A 629 -27.74 14.06 -28.47
N ARG A 630 -27.77 12.72 -28.45
CA ARG A 630 -28.41 11.91 -29.50
C ARG A 630 -29.93 11.95 -29.47
N SER A 631 -30.55 12.09 -28.31
CA SER A 631 -31.99 12.29 -28.22
C SER A 631 -32.42 13.67 -28.70
N GLU A 632 -31.61 14.71 -28.48
CA GLU A 632 -31.89 16.09 -28.94
C GLU A 632 -31.65 16.29 -30.44
N THR A 633 -30.76 15.51 -31.05
CA THR A 633 -30.44 15.58 -32.49
C THR A 633 -31.35 14.72 -33.37
N ARG A 634 -32.23 13.87 -32.79
CA ARG A 634 -33.32 13.26 -33.58
C ARG A 634 -34.32 14.36 -33.90
N PRO A 635 -34.57 14.69 -35.18
CA PRO A 635 -35.57 15.69 -35.51
C PRO A 635 -36.91 15.23 -34.95
N THR A 636 -37.44 16.01 -34.03
CA THR A 636 -38.84 15.96 -33.61
C THR A 636 -39.63 16.12 -34.89
N LYS A 637 -40.22 15.02 -35.39
CA LYS A 637 -41.20 15.08 -36.48
C LYS A 637 -42.38 15.90 -35.96
N LEU A 638 -42.38 17.18 -36.29
CA LEU A 638 -43.56 18.03 -36.35
C LEU A 638 -44.31 17.75 -37.64
#